data_AF-A0ABC9WQI0-F1
#
_entry.id   AF-A0ABC9WQI0-F1
#
_cell.length_a   1.000
_cell.length_b   1.000
_cell.length_c   1.000
_cell.angle_alpha   90.00
_cell.angle_beta   90.00
_cell.angle_gamma   90.00
#
_symmetry.space_group_name_H-M   'P 1'
#
loop_
_entity.id
_entity.type
_entity.pdbx_description
1 polymer ?
#
loop_
_entity_poly.entity_id
_entity_poly.type
_entity_poly.pdbx_seq_one_letter_code
_entity_poly.pdbx_strand_id
1 'polypeptide(L)'
;MRRLRPWALVLGGLLCAAAAAAGPPPRSYPHSAVLDGAAAYRLRWGRRGSALAFRLEVRTRGYVGFGLSASGGMASADIVVGGVERGQPYLQDYFTDENRVLKKDPQQDYHLEYAMENSTHTILAFSRELHTCDTNDKSITESTVRVIWAYHHKDMGEAGQNYHGSNRGTKSLRLLNPEKEEVLSASLPYFDLTNKDVEPLIQKGHENLVHHILLYQCSSNLNDSVLDYGHECYHPNMPDSFLTCETVIFAWAIGGEGFTYPPHVGLSIGTAADPQFVLMEVHYDNPSYTEGLIDNSGLRLIYTPVIRKYDAGVIEAGLWVSLFHNIPPGMPEFVSEGHCTLECLEEALGAERPSGIHVFAVLLHAHLAGRAIRMRHFHNGEEQKLLAYDDEFDFNFQEFQYLKEERTILPVRQS
;
A
#
# COMPACT_ATOMS: atom_id res chain seq x y z
N MET A 1 -74.96 -30.98 -24.77
CA MET A 1 -75.25 -32.01 -23.75
C MET A 1 -73.94 -32.66 -23.31
N ARG A 2 -73.78 -32.76 -21.99
CA ARG A 2 -72.60 -33.28 -21.27
C ARG A 2 -72.14 -34.65 -21.74
N ARG A 3 -70.82 -34.89 -21.79
CA ARG A 3 -70.24 -36.20 -21.46
C ARG A 3 -68.99 -36.01 -20.60
N LEU A 4 -69.08 -36.53 -19.38
CA LEU A 4 -68.03 -36.65 -18.37
C LEU A 4 -66.93 -37.60 -18.89
N ARG A 5 -65.67 -37.30 -18.56
CA ARG A 5 -64.54 -38.25 -18.63
C ARG A 5 -64.12 -38.63 -17.20
N PRO A 6 -63.81 -39.91 -16.91
CA PRO A 6 -63.48 -40.37 -15.58
C PRO A 6 -62.03 -40.08 -15.22
N TRP A 7 -61.80 -39.96 -13.91
CA TRP A 7 -60.56 -39.56 -13.26
C TRP A 7 -59.52 -40.68 -13.31
N ALA A 8 -58.27 -40.31 -13.61
CA ALA A 8 -57.10 -41.14 -13.33
C ALA A 8 -56.36 -40.53 -12.13
N LEU A 9 -56.25 -41.30 -11.04
CA LEU A 9 -55.37 -40.97 -9.92
C LEU A 9 -53.92 -41.00 -10.39
N VAL A 10 -53.19 -39.90 -10.16
CA VAL A 10 -51.73 -39.86 -10.23
C VAL A 10 -51.21 -39.68 -8.81
N LEU A 11 -50.59 -40.73 -8.28
CA LEU A 11 -49.79 -40.70 -7.05
C LEU A 11 -48.52 -39.90 -7.30
N GLY A 12 -48.51 -38.63 -6.90
CA GLY A 12 -47.31 -37.80 -6.87
C GLY A 12 -46.51 -38.09 -5.60
N GLY A 13 -45.39 -38.79 -5.73
CA GLY A 13 -44.42 -38.94 -4.65
C GLY A 13 -43.73 -37.61 -4.34
N LEU A 14 -43.81 -37.15 -3.08
CA LEU A 14 -42.99 -36.05 -2.59
C LEU A 14 -41.54 -36.51 -2.48
N LEU A 15 -40.70 -36.07 -3.42
CA LEU A 15 -39.25 -36.00 -3.22
C LEU A 15 -38.95 -34.70 -2.46
N CYS A 16 -38.73 -34.81 -1.15
CA CYS A 16 -38.05 -33.75 -0.38
C CYS A 16 -36.59 -33.68 -0.88
N ALA A 17 -36.31 -32.74 -1.79
CA ALA A 17 -34.94 -32.33 -2.04
C ALA A 17 -34.44 -31.56 -0.81
N ALA A 18 -33.51 -32.17 -0.05
CA ALA A 18 -32.79 -31.47 1.00
C ALA A 18 -31.98 -30.35 0.33
N ALA A 19 -32.36 -29.10 0.59
CA ALA A 19 -31.53 -27.96 0.26
C ALA A 19 -30.25 -28.08 1.10
N ALA A 20 -29.13 -28.40 0.44
CA ALA A 20 -27.82 -28.22 1.05
C ALA A 20 -27.70 -26.73 1.41
N ALA A 21 -27.64 -26.42 2.70
CA ALA A 21 -27.32 -25.09 3.15
C ALA A 21 -26.00 -24.69 2.48
N ALA A 22 -26.04 -23.65 1.64
CA ALA A 22 -24.83 -23.01 1.17
C ALA A 22 -24.05 -22.60 2.42
N GLY A 23 -22.86 -23.19 2.60
CA GLY A 23 -21.97 -22.79 3.68
C GLY A 23 -21.72 -21.28 3.62
N PRO A 24 -21.32 -20.65 4.74
CA PRO A 24 -20.92 -19.25 4.71
C PRO A 24 -19.92 -19.04 3.57
N PRO A 25 -20.02 -17.93 2.82
CA PRO A 25 -19.11 -17.65 1.73
C PRO A 25 -17.66 -17.78 2.21
N PRO A 26 -16.74 -18.32 1.38
CA PRO A 26 -15.35 -18.46 1.76
C PRO A 26 -14.81 -17.11 2.25
N ARG A 27 -14.14 -17.13 3.40
CA ARG A 27 -13.55 -15.93 4.02
C ARG A 27 -12.56 -15.32 3.03
N SER A 28 -12.92 -14.20 2.43
CA SER A 28 -12.04 -13.43 1.56
C SER A 28 -11.04 -12.64 2.41
N TYR A 29 -9.79 -12.62 1.97
CA TYR A 29 -8.74 -11.74 2.46
C TYR A 29 -8.18 -10.99 1.24
N PRO A 30 -8.73 -9.81 0.92
CA PRO A 30 -8.41 -9.07 -0.31
C PRO A 30 -6.98 -8.53 -0.32
N HIS A 31 -6.34 -8.38 0.84
CA HIS A 31 -4.98 -7.88 0.94
C HIS A 31 -4.00 -8.96 1.40
N SER A 32 -2.74 -8.85 0.95
CA SER A 32 -1.68 -9.74 1.39
C SER A 32 -0.32 -9.07 1.36
N ALA A 33 0.54 -9.43 2.31
CA ALA A 33 1.93 -9.01 2.35
C ALA A 33 2.82 -10.15 2.83
N VAL A 34 4.00 -10.27 2.22
CA VAL A 34 5.10 -11.08 2.77
C VAL A 34 5.91 -10.19 3.70
N LEU A 35 6.10 -10.61 4.96
CA LEU A 35 6.71 -9.78 6.00
C LEU A 35 8.22 -9.99 6.14
N ASP A 36 8.75 -11.09 5.63
CA ASP A 36 10.16 -11.46 5.71
C ASP A 36 10.80 -11.65 4.32
N GLY A 37 12.12 -11.48 4.21
CA GLY A 37 12.82 -11.65 2.92
C GLY A 37 12.84 -13.10 2.39
N ALA A 38 12.55 -14.09 3.23
CA ALA A 38 12.56 -15.51 2.85
C ALA A 38 11.18 -16.07 2.45
N ALA A 39 10.16 -15.19 2.42
CA ALA A 39 8.76 -15.56 2.20
C ALA A 39 8.28 -16.70 3.12
N ALA A 40 8.80 -16.73 4.34
CA ALA A 40 8.40 -17.66 5.40
C ALA A 40 7.23 -17.12 6.22
N TYR A 41 6.95 -15.82 6.18
CA TYR A 41 5.88 -15.17 6.96
C TYR A 41 4.96 -14.39 6.01
N ARG A 42 3.76 -14.94 5.77
CA ARG A 42 2.74 -14.30 4.95
C ARG A 42 1.57 -13.83 5.79
N LEU A 43 1.25 -12.55 5.68
CA LEU A 43 0.07 -11.91 6.23
C LEU A 43 -0.98 -11.76 5.12
N ARG A 44 -2.23 -12.05 5.45
CA ARG A 44 -3.41 -11.65 4.67
C ARG A 44 -4.42 -10.97 5.58
N TRP A 45 -5.12 -9.96 5.10
CA TRP A 45 -6.13 -9.28 5.91
C TRP A 45 -7.29 -8.76 5.06
N GLY A 46 -8.39 -8.44 5.75
CA GLY A 46 -9.59 -7.88 5.16
C GLY A 46 -10.50 -7.28 6.22
N ARG A 47 -11.28 -6.27 5.82
CA ARG A 47 -12.22 -5.59 6.72
C ARG A 47 -13.49 -6.40 6.92
N ARG A 48 -13.98 -6.43 8.16
CA ARG A 48 -15.27 -7.05 8.56
C ARG A 48 -16.01 -6.09 9.48
N GLY A 49 -16.80 -5.19 8.90
CA GLY A 49 -17.51 -4.16 9.67
C GLY A 49 -16.54 -3.19 10.37
N SER A 50 -16.57 -3.20 11.69
CA SER A 50 -15.67 -2.42 12.57
C SER A 50 -14.39 -3.16 12.96
N ALA A 51 -14.16 -4.38 12.45
CA ALA A 51 -12.97 -5.17 12.72
C ALA A 51 -12.12 -5.43 11.46
N LEU A 52 -10.86 -5.84 11.70
CA LEU A 52 -10.03 -6.50 10.71
C LEU A 52 -9.94 -7.99 11.04
N ALA A 53 -10.03 -8.82 10.01
CA ALA A 53 -9.66 -10.22 10.08
C ALA A 53 -8.28 -10.41 9.46
N PHE A 54 -7.42 -11.11 10.17
CA PHE A 54 -6.07 -11.44 9.77
C PHE A 54 -5.95 -12.95 9.53
N ARG A 55 -5.03 -13.32 8.66
CA ARG A 55 -4.57 -14.69 8.45
C ARG A 55 -3.06 -14.69 8.30
N LEU A 56 -2.40 -15.40 9.18
CA LEU A 56 -0.96 -15.63 9.18
C LEU A 56 -0.69 -17.03 8.65
N GLU A 57 0.24 -17.14 7.72
CA GLU A 57 0.78 -18.42 7.24
C GLU A 57 2.30 -18.34 7.38
N VAL A 58 2.83 -19.08 8.37
CA VAL A 58 4.22 -18.96 8.79
C VAL A 58 4.91 -20.31 8.75
N ARG A 59 6.09 -20.38 8.12
CA ARG A 59 6.91 -21.59 7.97
C ARG A 59 7.60 -21.97 9.28
N THR A 60 6.80 -22.43 10.23
CA THR A 60 7.23 -22.91 11.53
C THR A 60 6.29 -24.01 12.05
N ARG A 61 6.65 -24.63 13.17
CA ARG A 61 5.83 -25.61 13.92
C ARG A 61 5.78 -25.24 15.40
N GLY A 62 5.62 -23.95 15.64
CA GLY A 62 5.66 -23.38 16.97
C GLY A 62 4.92 -22.06 16.96
N TYR A 63 5.28 -21.16 17.89
CA TYR A 63 4.51 -19.93 18.01
C TYR A 63 4.78 -18.95 16.87
N VAL A 64 3.76 -18.16 16.60
CA VAL A 64 3.76 -17.00 15.72
C VAL A 64 3.36 -15.78 16.54
N GLY A 65 4.15 -14.71 16.45
CA GLY A 65 3.86 -13.40 17.01
C GLY A 65 3.53 -12.39 15.90
N PHE A 66 2.54 -11.56 16.16
CA PHE A 66 2.11 -10.43 15.33
C PHE A 66 1.85 -9.25 16.26
N GLY A 67 2.19 -8.03 15.83
CA GLY A 67 1.86 -6.85 16.63
C GLY A 67 1.87 -5.56 15.85
N LEU A 68 1.30 -4.53 16.46
CA LEU A 68 1.18 -3.18 15.94
C LEU A 68 2.04 -2.24 16.78
N SER A 69 2.93 -1.49 16.13
CA SER A 69 3.87 -0.59 16.79
C SER A 69 3.86 0.80 16.15
N ALA A 70 4.04 1.84 16.97
CA ALA A 70 4.27 3.20 16.47
C ALA A 70 5.66 3.34 15.84
N SER A 71 6.67 2.69 16.42
CA SER A 71 8.07 2.85 16.02
C SER A 71 8.60 1.70 15.15
N GLY A 72 7.83 0.61 15.03
CA GLY A 72 8.33 -0.66 14.47
C GLY A 72 9.22 -1.44 15.44
N GLY A 73 9.44 -0.91 16.65
CA GLY A 73 10.10 -1.60 17.75
C GLY A 73 9.12 -2.26 18.72
N MET A 74 9.67 -3.05 19.63
CA MET A 74 8.93 -3.71 20.71
C MET A 74 8.54 -2.78 21.87
N ALA A 75 8.90 -1.49 21.84
CA ALA A 75 8.52 -0.59 22.93
C ALA A 75 7.08 -0.11 22.70
N SER A 76 6.23 -0.21 23.73
CA SER A 76 4.83 0.25 23.70
C SER A 76 4.05 -0.33 22.50
N ALA A 77 4.15 -1.64 22.30
CA ALA A 77 3.54 -2.36 21.19
C ALA A 77 2.39 -3.25 21.66
N ASP A 78 1.36 -3.32 20.83
CA ASP A 78 0.18 -4.17 20.94
C ASP A 78 0.46 -5.48 20.21
N ILE A 79 0.39 -6.63 20.89
CA ILE A 79 0.99 -7.89 20.42
C ILE A 79 0.07 -9.08 20.69
N VAL A 80 -0.13 -9.90 19.67
CA VAL A 80 -0.75 -11.22 19.81
C VAL A 80 0.25 -12.33 19.53
N VAL A 81 0.21 -13.38 20.36
CA VAL A 81 1.02 -14.60 20.18
C VAL A 81 0.11 -15.81 20.14
N GLY A 82 0.29 -16.69 19.15
CA GLY A 82 -0.51 -17.90 19.00
C GLY A 82 0.25 -19.06 18.38
N GLY A 83 -0.38 -20.23 18.39
CA GLY A 83 0.21 -21.47 17.90
C GLY A 83 -0.74 -22.65 18.04
N VAL A 84 -0.23 -23.87 17.88
CA VAL A 84 -0.97 -25.11 18.14
C VAL A 84 -0.11 -26.03 19.00
N GLU A 85 -0.26 -25.93 20.31
CA GLU A 85 0.52 -26.73 21.24
C GLU A 85 -0.21 -28.06 21.53
N ARG A 86 0.43 -29.20 21.25
CA ARG A 86 -0.13 -30.54 21.50
C ARG A 86 -1.53 -30.74 20.88
N GLY A 87 -1.76 -30.17 19.71
CA GLY A 87 -3.03 -30.23 18.99
C GLY A 87 -4.10 -29.27 19.52
N GLN A 88 -3.79 -28.45 20.53
CA GLN A 88 -4.71 -27.42 21.04
C GLN A 88 -4.33 -26.05 20.47
N PRO A 89 -5.22 -25.40 19.71
CA PRO A 89 -4.98 -24.07 19.22
C PRO A 89 -5.03 -23.04 20.34
N TYR A 90 -4.15 -22.05 20.29
CA TYR A 90 -4.17 -20.93 21.23
C TYR A 90 -3.83 -19.61 20.55
N LEU A 91 -4.34 -18.54 21.12
CA LEU A 91 -4.03 -17.16 20.79
C LEU A 91 -4.16 -16.36 22.07
N GLN A 92 -3.16 -15.55 22.35
CA GLN A 92 -3.05 -14.85 23.60
C GLN A 92 -2.61 -13.42 23.32
N ASP A 93 -3.37 -12.48 23.87
CA ASP A 93 -3.12 -11.05 23.76
C ASP A 93 -2.08 -10.61 24.81
N TYR A 94 -1.19 -9.73 24.37
CA TYR A 94 -0.07 -9.17 25.09
C TYR A 94 0.14 -7.72 24.69
N PHE A 95 0.84 -7.00 25.55
CA PHE A 95 1.43 -5.72 25.19
C PHE A 95 2.84 -5.64 25.74
N THR A 96 3.59 -4.66 25.26
CA THR A 96 4.89 -4.30 25.84
C THR A 96 4.87 -2.90 26.40
N ASP A 97 5.62 -2.68 27.48
CA ASP A 97 5.88 -1.32 27.97
C ASP A 97 7.03 -0.64 27.21
N GLU A 98 7.36 0.59 27.60
CA GLU A 98 8.48 1.36 27.02
C GLU A 98 9.82 0.61 27.12
N ASN A 99 9.97 -0.22 28.15
CA ASN A 99 11.16 -1.05 28.39
C ASN A 99 11.14 -2.37 27.60
N ARG A 100 10.16 -2.55 26.70
CA ARG A 100 10.01 -3.71 25.80
C ARG A 100 9.71 -5.01 26.55
N VAL A 101 9.17 -4.91 27.76
CA VAL A 101 8.82 -6.09 28.56
C VAL A 101 7.45 -6.58 28.13
N LEU A 102 7.40 -7.80 27.57
CA LEU A 102 6.16 -8.44 27.16
C LEU A 102 5.33 -8.86 28.38
N LYS A 103 4.08 -8.39 28.44
CA LYS A 103 3.13 -8.65 29.52
C LYS A 103 1.83 -9.17 28.92
N LYS A 104 1.27 -10.21 29.55
CA LYS A 104 -0.04 -10.72 29.15
C LYS A 104 -1.07 -9.62 29.39
N ASP A 105 -1.91 -9.36 28.39
CA ASP A 105 -2.92 -8.33 28.49
C ASP A 105 -4.08 -8.80 29.41
N PRO A 106 -4.51 -8.00 30.40
CA PRO A 106 -5.72 -8.30 31.18
C PRO A 106 -7.00 -8.36 30.34
N GLN A 107 -7.10 -7.56 29.27
CA GLN A 107 -8.16 -7.65 28.28
C GLN A 107 -7.69 -8.51 27.11
N GLN A 108 -8.60 -9.12 26.37
CA GLN A 108 -8.25 -9.99 25.23
C GLN A 108 -9.07 -9.53 24.03
N ASP A 109 -8.47 -8.68 23.21
CA ASP A 109 -9.14 -7.99 22.11
C ASP A 109 -8.93 -8.70 20.77
N TYR A 110 -7.95 -9.61 20.70
CA TYR A 110 -7.79 -10.53 19.58
C TYR A 110 -8.63 -11.79 19.76
N HIS A 111 -9.44 -12.12 18.75
CA HIS A 111 -10.31 -13.28 18.77
C HIS A 111 -9.85 -14.33 17.77
N LEU A 112 -9.43 -15.49 18.27
CA LEU A 112 -9.03 -16.62 17.43
C LEU A 112 -10.23 -17.19 16.68
N GLU A 113 -10.14 -17.21 15.35
CA GLU A 113 -11.18 -17.79 14.49
C GLU A 113 -10.80 -19.16 13.93
N TYR A 114 -9.51 -19.41 13.74
CA TYR A 114 -8.98 -20.65 13.19
C TYR A 114 -7.49 -20.79 13.50
N ALA A 115 -7.04 -22.01 13.81
CA ALA A 115 -5.63 -22.32 13.89
C ALA A 115 -5.37 -23.76 13.43
N MET A 116 -4.24 -23.96 12.77
CA MET A 116 -3.79 -25.26 12.30
C MET A 116 -2.27 -25.27 12.25
N GLU A 117 -1.67 -26.39 12.60
CA GLU A 117 -0.26 -26.66 12.36
C GLU A 117 -0.14 -27.92 11.50
N ASN A 118 0.66 -27.83 10.44
CA ASN A 118 1.01 -28.97 9.59
C ASN A 118 2.51 -29.28 9.69
N SER A 119 3.03 -30.17 8.83
CA SER A 119 4.44 -30.57 8.87
C SER A 119 5.45 -29.44 8.64
N THR A 120 5.01 -28.28 8.17
CA THR A 120 5.88 -27.18 7.72
C THR A 120 5.43 -25.79 8.17
N HIS A 121 4.15 -25.60 8.48
CA HIS A 121 3.56 -24.28 8.74
C HIS A 121 2.60 -24.29 9.93
N THR A 122 2.60 -23.17 10.64
CA THR A 122 1.57 -22.76 11.58
C THR A 122 0.73 -21.70 10.88
N ILE A 123 -0.59 -21.91 10.86
CA ILE A 123 -1.58 -21.02 10.26
C ILE A 123 -2.51 -20.54 11.36
N LEU A 124 -2.63 -19.22 11.51
CA LEU A 124 -3.56 -18.59 12.44
C LEU A 124 -4.50 -17.67 11.65
N ALA A 125 -5.77 -17.64 12.01
CA ALA A 125 -6.69 -16.60 11.59
C ALA A 125 -7.44 -16.07 12.80
N PHE A 126 -7.48 -14.75 12.92
CA PHE A 126 -8.06 -14.06 14.06
C PHE A 126 -8.63 -12.72 13.62
N SER A 127 -9.48 -12.13 14.46
CA SER A 127 -10.02 -10.79 14.24
C SER A 127 -9.73 -9.88 15.42
N ARG A 128 -9.68 -8.57 15.14
CA ARG A 128 -9.58 -7.51 16.15
C ARG A 128 -10.39 -6.30 15.69
N GLU A 129 -11.08 -5.65 16.61
CA GLU A 129 -11.75 -4.37 16.34
C GLU A 129 -10.73 -3.30 15.93
N LEU A 130 -11.13 -2.35 15.08
CA LEU A 130 -10.26 -1.25 14.66
C LEU A 130 -9.86 -0.36 15.83
N HIS A 131 -10.79 -0.19 16.77
CA HIS A 131 -10.63 0.59 17.98
C HIS A 131 -11.17 -0.23 19.15
N THR A 132 -10.36 -0.37 20.18
CA THR A 132 -10.75 -1.00 21.44
C THR A 132 -10.80 0.08 22.52
N CYS A 133 -11.42 -0.24 23.65
CA CYS A 133 -11.41 0.63 24.83
C CYS A 133 -10.23 0.31 25.75
N ASP A 134 -9.28 -0.53 25.30
CA ASP A 134 -8.07 -0.87 26.03
C ASP A 134 -6.98 0.19 25.76
N THR A 135 -6.32 0.64 26.82
CA THR A 135 -5.20 1.58 26.77
C THR A 135 -3.88 0.96 26.32
N ASN A 136 -3.76 -0.36 26.37
CA ASN A 136 -2.57 -1.09 25.91
C ASN A 136 -2.57 -1.30 24.38
N ASP A 137 -3.71 -1.01 23.76
CA ASP A 137 -4.01 -1.32 22.38
C ASP A 137 -3.76 -0.16 21.42
N LYS A 138 -3.24 -0.49 20.23
CA LYS A 138 -3.05 0.47 19.14
C LYS A 138 -4.32 0.57 18.29
N SER A 139 -4.92 1.76 18.27
CA SER A 139 -5.97 2.10 17.31
C SER A 139 -5.49 1.95 15.86
N ILE A 140 -6.29 1.30 15.02
CA ILE A 140 -6.01 1.11 13.59
C ILE A 140 -6.75 2.18 12.79
N THR A 141 -6.00 3.07 12.14
CA THR A 141 -6.54 4.18 11.33
C THR A 141 -6.21 3.98 9.85
N GLU A 142 -6.47 4.99 9.01
CA GLU A 142 -6.04 5.00 7.60
C GLU A 142 -4.55 5.41 7.45
N SER A 143 -3.88 5.79 8.54
CA SER A 143 -2.44 6.06 8.57
C SER A 143 -1.62 4.77 8.41
N THR A 144 -0.34 4.93 8.14
CA THR A 144 0.62 3.83 8.14
C THR A 144 0.70 3.21 9.54
N VAL A 145 0.86 1.88 9.60
CA VAL A 145 1.17 1.16 10.84
C VAL A 145 2.37 0.25 10.62
N ARG A 146 3.26 0.19 11.62
CA ARG A 146 4.41 -0.72 11.58
C ARG A 146 4.00 -2.04 12.21
N VAL A 147 3.80 -3.04 11.37
CA VAL A 147 3.55 -4.42 11.80
C VAL A 147 4.87 -5.04 12.21
N ILE A 148 4.96 -5.39 13.49
CA ILE A 148 6.06 -6.20 14.02
C ILE A 148 5.67 -7.67 13.97
N TRP A 149 6.62 -8.52 13.64
CA TRP A 149 6.38 -9.95 13.52
C TRP A 149 7.55 -10.73 14.12
N ALA A 150 7.23 -11.92 14.63
CA ALA A 150 8.23 -12.86 15.11
C ALA A 150 7.70 -14.29 15.02
N TYR A 151 8.58 -15.28 15.02
CA TYR A 151 8.19 -16.68 15.16
C TYR A 151 9.30 -17.53 15.78
N HIS A 152 8.93 -18.70 16.26
CA HIS A 152 9.90 -19.69 16.76
C HIS A 152 9.45 -21.10 16.40
N HIS A 153 10.40 -22.05 16.31
CA HIS A 153 10.15 -23.45 15.94
C HIS A 153 9.57 -24.32 17.07
N LYS A 154 9.26 -23.70 18.21
CA LYS A 154 8.62 -24.30 19.39
C LYS A 154 7.64 -23.27 19.93
N ASP A 155 6.52 -23.73 20.48
CA ASP A 155 5.56 -22.86 21.17
C ASP A 155 6.20 -22.15 22.37
N MET A 156 5.60 -21.05 22.83
CA MET A 156 6.25 -20.11 23.76
C MET A 156 6.61 -20.72 25.13
N GLY A 157 5.98 -21.85 25.49
CA GLY A 157 6.14 -22.52 26.79
C GLY A 157 5.64 -21.68 27.98
N GLU A 158 5.86 -22.16 29.20
CA GLU A 158 5.63 -21.33 30.39
C GLU A 158 6.70 -20.22 30.49
N ALA A 159 6.25 -18.98 30.72
CA ALA A 159 7.09 -17.80 30.93
C ALA A 159 8.00 -17.37 29.76
N GLY A 160 7.67 -17.71 28.51
CA GLY A 160 8.33 -17.12 27.33
C GLY A 160 9.78 -17.57 27.11
N GLN A 161 10.14 -18.79 27.55
CA GLN A 161 11.51 -19.31 27.46
C GLN A 161 12.07 -19.39 26.03
N ASN A 162 11.19 -19.50 25.03
CA ASN A 162 11.59 -19.61 23.64
C ASN A 162 11.67 -18.21 22.98
N TYR A 163 12.84 -17.58 23.06
CA TYR A 163 13.10 -16.31 22.38
C TYR A 163 13.24 -16.50 20.86
N HIS A 164 12.55 -15.69 20.06
CA HIS A 164 12.52 -15.78 18.58
C HIS A 164 13.90 -15.58 17.90
N GLY A 165 14.91 -15.07 18.59
CA GLY A 165 16.22 -14.78 18.00
C GLY A 165 16.10 -13.82 16.80
N SER A 166 16.69 -14.19 15.67
CA SER A 166 16.63 -13.43 14.40
C SER A 166 15.34 -13.60 13.61
N ASN A 167 14.44 -14.50 14.01
CA ASN A 167 13.17 -14.74 13.32
C ASN A 167 12.14 -13.68 13.68
N ARG A 168 12.46 -12.43 13.35
CA ARG A 168 11.69 -11.24 13.69
C ARG A 168 11.92 -10.13 12.68
N GLY A 169 11.00 -9.17 12.62
CA GLY A 169 11.18 -7.97 11.83
C GLY A 169 10.04 -6.98 12.01
N THR A 170 10.08 -5.94 11.19
CA THR A 170 9.03 -4.92 11.08
C THR A 170 8.73 -4.68 9.61
N LYS A 171 7.47 -4.38 9.30
CA LYS A 171 7.05 -3.93 7.98
C LYS A 171 5.94 -2.90 8.11
N SER A 172 6.10 -1.76 7.47
CA SER A 172 5.08 -0.72 7.40
C SER A 172 4.01 -1.11 6.38
N LEU A 173 2.74 -0.92 6.74
CA LEU A 173 1.56 -1.28 5.95
C LEU A 173 0.44 -0.26 6.19
N ARG A 174 -0.50 -0.17 5.24
CA ARG A 174 -1.82 0.46 5.47
C ARG A 174 -2.91 -0.58 5.49
N LEU A 175 -3.42 -0.87 6.67
CA LEU A 175 -4.37 -1.96 6.86
C LEU A 175 -5.78 -1.65 6.34
N LEU A 176 -6.10 -0.38 6.09
CA LEU A 176 -7.42 0.09 5.64
C LEU A 176 -7.44 0.58 4.19
N ASN A 177 -6.43 0.23 3.39
CA ASN A 177 -6.45 0.49 1.95
C ASN A 177 -7.72 -0.12 1.33
N PRO A 178 -8.34 0.56 0.34
CA PRO A 178 -9.48 0.00 -0.36
C PRO A 178 -9.07 -1.27 -1.12
N GLU A 179 -10.02 -2.20 -1.26
CA GLU A 179 -9.82 -3.41 -2.05
C GLU A 179 -9.51 -3.01 -3.50
N LYS A 180 -8.46 -3.58 -4.08
CA LYS A 180 -8.18 -3.40 -5.51
C LYS A 180 -9.21 -4.23 -6.27
N GLU A 181 -10.06 -3.58 -7.05
CA GLU A 181 -10.80 -4.30 -8.09
C GLU A 181 -9.77 -4.81 -9.09
N GLU A 182 -9.44 -6.10 -9.04
CA GLU A 182 -8.58 -6.72 -10.06
C GLU A 182 -9.31 -6.73 -11.40
N VAL A 183 -9.20 -5.63 -12.15
CA VAL A 183 -9.73 -5.49 -13.51
C VAL A 183 -8.64 -5.72 -14.56
N LEU A 184 -7.48 -6.23 -14.16
CA LEU A 184 -6.43 -6.59 -15.10
C LEU A 184 -6.68 -8.02 -15.59
N SER A 185 -7.26 -8.14 -16.78
CA SER A 185 -7.27 -9.43 -17.49
C SER A 185 -5.83 -9.89 -17.67
N ALA A 186 -5.54 -11.18 -17.50
CA ALA A 186 -4.21 -11.79 -17.68
C ALA A 186 -3.64 -11.66 -19.13
N SER A 187 -4.28 -10.88 -20.01
CA SER A 187 -3.98 -10.76 -21.43
C SER A 187 -3.60 -9.34 -21.88
N LEU A 188 -3.43 -8.38 -20.97
CA LEU A 188 -3.00 -7.04 -21.36
C LEU A 188 -1.52 -7.02 -21.75
N PRO A 189 -1.15 -6.32 -22.83
CA PRO A 189 0.24 -6.14 -23.20
C PRO A 189 0.97 -5.28 -22.16
N TYR A 190 2.28 -5.50 -22.04
CA TYR A 190 3.15 -4.71 -21.18
C TYR A 190 4.50 -4.48 -21.86
N PHE A 191 5.24 -3.48 -21.38
CA PHE A 191 6.65 -3.31 -21.66
C PHE A 191 7.38 -2.91 -20.37
N ASP A 192 8.66 -3.24 -20.31
CA ASP A 192 9.51 -2.95 -19.15
C ASP A 192 10.44 -1.77 -19.50
N LEU A 193 10.48 -0.76 -18.63
CA LEU A 193 11.46 0.31 -18.64
C LEU A 193 12.51 -0.02 -17.58
N THR A 194 13.71 -0.40 -18.00
CA THR A 194 14.83 -0.77 -17.12
C THR A 194 16.11 -0.08 -17.57
N ASN A 195 17.11 0.00 -16.70
CA ASN A 195 18.45 0.44 -17.08
C ASN A 195 19.02 -0.44 -18.20
N LYS A 196 19.69 0.19 -19.19
CA LYS A 196 20.31 -0.51 -20.31
C LYS A 196 21.65 -1.14 -19.89
N ASP A 197 22.07 -2.15 -20.64
CA ASP A 197 23.31 -2.93 -20.43
C ASP A 197 23.36 -3.80 -19.16
N VAL A 198 22.20 -4.05 -18.54
CA VAL A 198 22.04 -5.04 -17.47
C VAL A 198 20.92 -5.99 -17.85
N GLU A 199 21.17 -7.31 -17.89
CA GLU A 199 20.16 -8.31 -18.27
C GLU A 199 18.91 -8.19 -17.37
N PRO A 200 17.67 -8.17 -17.91
CA PRO A 200 16.46 -7.88 -17.14
C PRO A 200 16.07 -9.05 -16.23
N LEU A 201 16.35 -8.89 -14.94
CA LEU A 201 15.92 -9.73 -13.83
C LEU A 201 15.85 -8.83 -12.60
N ILE A 202 14.67 -8.42 -12.14
CA ILE A 202 14.50 -7.71 -10.86
C ILE A 202 15.48 -8.29 -9.84
N GLN A 203 16.50 -7.52 -9.45
CA GLN A 203 17.63 -8.08 -8.74
C GLN A 203 17.23 -8.38 -7.29
N LYS A 204 16.86 -9.63 -7.06
CA LYS A 204 16.54 -10.14 -5.72
C LYS A 204 17.70 -9.83 -4.78
N GLY A 205 17.42 -9.15 -3.67
CA GLY A 205 18.41 -8.67 -2.70
C GLY A 205 18.70 -7.17 -2.79
N HIS A 206 18.21 -6.46 -3.82
CA HIS A 206 18.37 -5.00 -3.96
C HIS A 206 17.13 -4.22 -3.49
N GLU A 207 16.19 -4.86 -2.81
CA GLU A 207 14.94 -4.22 -2.34
C GLU A 207 15.21 -3.07 -1.33
N ASN A 208 16.38 -3.06 -0.70
CA ASN A 208 16.84 -1.99 0.20
C ASN A 208 17.76 -0.97 -0.48
N LEU A 209 18.15 -1.20 -1.74
CA LEU A 209 19.04 -0.32 -2.51
C LEU A 209 18.25 0.72 -3.30
N VAL A 210 17.13 0.32 -3.92
CA VAL A 210 16.29 1.23 -4.71
C VAL A 210 15.28 1.89 -3.79
N HIS A 211 15.43 3.20 -3.58
CA HIS A 211 14.57 3.94 -2.67
C HIS A 211 13.33 4.51 -3.36
N HIS A 212 13.47 5.12 -4.54
CA HIS A 212 12.33 5.54 -5.36
C HIS A 212 12.70 5.58 -6.85
N ILE A 213 11.69 5.47 -7.71
CA ILE A 213 11.78 5.60 -9.17
C ILE A 213 10.76 6.65 -9.61
N LEU A 214 11.21 7.65 -10.36
CA LEU A 214 10.36 8.68 -10.95
C LEU A 214 10.36 8.51 -12.46
N LEU A 215 9.20 8.68 -13.08
CA LEU A 215 9.04 8.69 -14.52
C LEU A 215 8.56 10.09 -14.93
N TYR A 216 9.40 10.78 -15.69
CA TYR A 216 9.12 12.11 -16.20
C TYR A 216 8.66 12.05 -17.65
N GLN A 217 7.70 12.89 -17.99
CA GLN A 217 7.42 13.28 -19.36
C GLN A 217 8.42 14.35 -19.79
N CYS A 218 8.99 14.17 -20.98
CA CYS A 218 9.90 15.12 -21.61
C CYS A 218 9.21 15.93 -22.71
N SER A 219 9.85 17.04 -23.10
CA SER A 219 9.47 17.80 -24.29
C SER A 219 9.43 16.92 -25.55
N SER A 220 8.46 17.16 -26.43
CA SER A 220 8.43 16.58 -27.79
C SER A 220 9.65 16.94 -28.64
N ASN A 221 10.42 17.94 -28.20
CA ASN A 221 11.57 18.49 -28.90
C ASN A 221 12.89 17.86 -28.41
N LEU A 222 12.81 16.78 -27.64
CA LEU A 222 13.98 16.10 -27.08
C LEU A 222 14.94 15.71 -28.21
N ASN A 223 16.23 15.88 -27.97
CA ASN A 223 17.24 15.52 -28.96
C ASN A 223 17.37 14.00 -29.05
N ASP A 224 17.09 13.42 -30.22
CA ASP A 224 17.16 11.98 -30.46
C ASP A 224 18.55 11.37 -30.11
N SER A 225 19.62 12.18 -30.10
CA SER A 225 20.96 11.69 -29.74
C SER A 225 21.09 11.24 -28.28
N VAL A 226 20.17 11.63 -27.41
CA VAL A 226 20.15 11.23 -25.99
C VAL A 226 19.15 10.13 -25.69
N LEU A 227 18.45 9.62 -26.72
CA LEU A 227 17.62 8.43 -26.56
C LEU A 227 18.52 7.28 -26.12
N ASP A 228 18.00 6.47 -25.20
CA ASP A 228 18.68 5.29 -24.68
C ASP A 228 19.97 5.57 -23.89
N TYR A 229 20.24 6.84 -23.57
CA TYR A 229 21.39 7.27 -22.79
C TYR A 229 21.02 7.46 -21.31
N GLY A 230 21.87 7.00 -20.40
CA GLY A 230 21.75 7.22 -18.95
C GLY A 230 22.88 8.09 -18.42
N HIS A 231 22.61 8.86 -17.37
CA HIS A 231 23.61 9.70 -16.70
C HIS A 231 23.28 9.84 -15.22
N GLU A 232 24.29 10.12 -14.39
CA GLU A 232 24.07 10.57 -13.01
C GLU A 232 23.28 11.88 -13.00
N CYS A 233 22.14 11.90 -12.30
CA CYS A 233 21.30 13.09 -12.18
C CYS A 233 22.07 14.23 -11.49
N TYR A 234 21.81 15.47 -11.92
CA TYR A 234 22.41 16.70 -11.36
C TYR A 234 23.94 16.81 -11.48
N HIS A 235 24.61 15.85 -12.12
CA HIS A 235 26.03 15.94 -12.41
C HIS A 235 26.28 17.03 -13.48
N PRO A 236 27.38 17.80 -13.41
CA PRO A 236 27.66 18.90 -14.36
C PRO A 236 27.73 18.51 -15.85
N ASN A 237 27.92 17.23 -16.15
CA ASN A 237 27.97 16.67 -17.51
C ASN A 237 26.65 16.00 -17.95
N MET A 238 25.59 16.09 -17.12
CA MET A 238 24.28 15.61 -17.49
C MET A 238 23.79 16.34 -18.76
N PRO A 239 23.25 15.65 -19.77
CA PRO A 239 22.75 16.31 -20.97
C PRO A 239 21.68 17.36 -20.66
N ASP A 240 21.84 18.58 -21.18
CA ASP A 240 20.88 19.68 -20.98
C ASP A 240 19.46 19.31 -21.41
N SER A 241 19.33 18.40 -22.39
CA SER A 241 18.03 17.90 -22.85
C SER A 241 17.23 17.19 -21.75
N PHE A 242 17.88 16.58 -20.76
CA PHE A 242 17.19 15.94 -19.64
C PHE A 242 16.49 16.95 -18.73
N LEU A 243 16.98 18.20 -18.68
CA LEU A 243 16.35 19.29 -17.93
C LEU A 243 14.98 19.67 -18.50
N THR A 244 14.64 19.22 -19.71
CA THR A 244 13.30 19.44 -20.31
C THR A 244 12.26 18.42 -19.85
N CYS A 245 12.65 17.44 -19.03
CA CYS A 245 11.80 16.40 -18.47
C CYS A 245 11.36 16.80 -17.06
N GLU A 246 10.39 17.70 -16.95
CA GLU A 246 10.01 18.31 -15.67
C GLU A 246 8.74 17.71 -15.06
N THR A 247 7.87 17.10 -15.87
CA THR A 247 6.54 16.64 -15.41
C THR A 247 6.59 15.19 -14.97
N VAL A 248 6.41 14.91 -13.67
CA VAL A 248 6.28 13.54 -13.17
C VAL A 248 4.93 12.95 -13.62
N ILE A 249 4.99 11.87 -14.39
CA ILE A 249 3.79 11.13 -14.84
C ILE A 249 3.55 9.87 -14.01
N PHE A 250 4.58 9.36 -13.34
CA PHE A 250 4.47 8.25 -12.40
C PHE A 250 5.60 8.28 -11.38
N ALA A 251 5.33 7.81 -10.16
CA ALA A 251 6.31 7.68 -9.10
C ALA A 251 6.11 6.36 -8.36
N TRP A 252 7.20 5.68 -8.05
CA TRP A 252 7.22 4.54 -7.14
C TRP A 252 8.22 4.81 -6.03
N ALA A 253 7.93 4.36 -4.82
CA ALA A 253 8.84 4.46 -3.70
C ALA A 253 8.83 3.18 -2.87
N ILE A 254 9.88 3.01 -2.08
CA ILE A 254 10.09 1.84 -1.22
C ILE A 254 8.84 1.54 -0.38
N GLY A 255 8.51 0.25 -0.30
CA GLY A 255 7.33 -0.24 0.39
C GLY A 255 6.03 -0.16 -0.41
N GLY A 256 5.97 0.65 -1.47
CA GLY A 256 4.81 0.76 -2.35
C GLY A 256 4.61 -0.44 -3.27
N GLU A 257 3.35 -0.83 -3.46
CA GLU A 257 2.97 -1.83 -4.46
C GLU A 257 2.78 -1.20 -5.85
N GLY A 258 2.48 -2.04 -6.85
CA GLY A 258 2.04 -1.58 -8.16
C GLY A 258 0.76 -0.73 -8.08
N PHE A 259 0.69 0.25 -8.96
CA PHE A 259 -0.44 1.15 -9.13
C PHE A 259 -1.34 0.71 -10.30
N THR A 260 -2.66 0.86 -10.16
CA THR A 260 -3.63 0.55 -11.22
C THR A 260 -4.67 1.65 -11.29
N TYR A 261 -4.84 2.25 -12.47
CA TYR A 261 -5.87 3.26 -12.69
C TYR A 261 -7.29 2.67 -12.51
N PRO A 262 -8.25 3.48 -12.03
CA PRO A 262 -9.66 3.11 -12.08
C PRO A 262 -10.09 2.71 -13.51
N PRO A 263 -11.09 1.82 -13.69
CA PRO A 263 -11.46 1.29 -15.01
C PRO A 263 -11.89 2.34 -16.05
N HIS A 264 -12.23 3.55 -15.62
CA HIS A 264 -12.67 4.64 -16.49
C HIS A 264 -11.57 5.67 -16.79
N VAL A 265 -10.36 5.48 -16.23
CA VAL A 265 -9.23 6.40 -16.32
C VAL A 265 -8.01 5.68 -16.90
N GLY A 266 -7.17 6.38 -17.66
CA GLY A 266 -5.85 5.90 -18.05
C GLY A 266 -4.91 7.05 -18.38
N LEU A 267 -3.60 6.83 -18.25
CA LEU A 267 -2.62 7.75 -18.80
C LEU A 267 -2.54 7.54 -20.32
N SER A 268 -2.90 8.55 -21.10
CA SER A 268 -2.79 8.50 -22.56
C SER A 268 -1.33 8.54 -22.99
N ILE A 269 -0.95 7.70 -23.94
CA ILE A 269 0.39 7.62 -24.53
C ILE A 269 0.30 7.46 -26.05
N GLY A 270 1.17 8.15 -26.78
CA GLY A 270 1.40 7.91 -28.22
C GLY A 270 0.60 8.75 -29.22
N THR A 271 -0.23 9.70 -28.80
CA THR A 271 -0.79 10.75 -29.68
C THR A 271 0.13 11.97 -29.75
N ALA A 272 -0.18 12.93 -30.62
CA ALA A 272 0.62 14.15 -30.79
C ALA A 272 0.62 15.07 -29.54
N ALA A 273 -0.35 14.91 -28.64
CA ALA A 273 -0.45 15.67 -27.39
C ALA A 273 0.06 14.88 -26.16
N ASP A 274 0.42 13.62 -26.35
CA ASP A 274 0.85 12.73 -25.26
C ASP A 274 2.37 12.84 -25.00
N PRO A 275 2.85 12.32 -23.86
CA PRO A 275 4.27 12.05 -23.66
C PRO A 275 4.84 11.23 -24.82
N GLN A 276 5.75 11.82 -25.60
CA GLN A 276 6.47 11.10 -26.67
C GLN A 276 7.77 10.48 -26.16
N PHE A 277 8.39 11.14 -25.19
CA PHE A 277 9.63 10.72 -24.57
C PHE A 277 9.47 10.75 -23.06
N VAL A 278 10.14 9.80 -22.40
CA VAL A 278 10.15 9.68 -20.95
C VAL A 278 11.57 9.56 -20.44
N LEU A 279 11.80 10.09 -19.24
CA LEU A 279 13.05 9.93 -18.50
C LEU A 279 12.74 9.17 -17.21
N MET A 280 13.43 8.05 -16.97
CA MET A 280 13.33 7.31 -15.72
C MET A 280 14.50 7.70 -14.81
N GLU A 281 14.19 8.26 -13.66
CA GLU A 281 15.15 8.58 -12.60
C GLU A 281 15.05 7.53 -11.49
N VAL A 282 16.19 7.02 -11.03
CA VAL A 282 16.26 6.04 -9.94
C VAL A 282 17.13 6.61 -8.82
N HIS A 283 16.55 6.71 -7.63
CA HIS A 283 17.28 7.10 -6.43
C HIS A 283 17.74 5.85 -5.67
N TYR A 284 19.06 5.68 -5.58
CA TYR A 284 19.70 4.60 -4.85
C TYR A 284 20.14 5.05 -3.45
N ASP A 285 19.76 4.30 -2.42
CA ASP A 285 20.27 4.46 -1.06
C ASP A 285 21.24 3.31 -0.73
N ASN A 286 22.55 3.60 -0.67
CA ASN A 286 23.60 2.61 -0.38
C ASN A 286 24.34 2.94 0.94
N PRO A 287 23.66 2.85 2.11
CA PRO A 287 24.24 3.24 3.40
C PRO A 287 25.40 2.34 3.84
N SER A 288 25.49 1.12 3.30
CA SER A 288 26.57 0.17 3.59
C SER A 288 27.83 0.37 2.72
N TYR A 289 27.78 1.28 1.74
CA TYR A 289 28.85 1.52 0.79
C TYR A 289 29.36 0.24 0.11
N THR A 290 28.44 -0.68 -0.20
CA THR A 290 28.80 -1.94 -0.85
C THR A 290 29.21 -1.65 -2.28
N GLU A 291 30.43 -2.05 -2.66
CA GLU A 291 30.96 -1.88 -4.01
C GLU A 291 30.49 -3.00 -4.95
N GLY A 292 30.48 -2.72 -6.26
CA GLY A 292 30.21 -3.73 -7.30
C GLY A 292 28.75 -4.18 -7.41
N LEU A 293 27.81 -3.46 -6.78
CA LEU A 293 26.39 -3.68 -6.98
C LEU A 293 25.99 -3.27 -8.40
N ILE A 294 25.41 -4.22 -9.14
CA ILE A 294 24.86 -4.00 -10.48
C ILE A 294 23.34 -4.09 -10.35
N ASP A 295 22.61 -3.06 -10.75
CA ASP A 295 21.15 -3.00 -10.63
C ASP A 295 20.47 -2.76 -11.99
N ASN A 296 19.34 -3.42 -12.20
CA ASN A 296 18.48 -3.33 -13.40
C ASN A 296 17.01 -3.07 -13.03
N SER A 297 16.78 -2.52 -11.83
CA SER A 297 15.43 -2.24 -11.36
C SER A 297 14.79 -1.17 -12.24
N GLY A 298 13.46 -1.20 -12.31
CA GLY A 298 12.71 -0.36 -13.25
C GLY A 298 11.21 -0.52 -13.09
N LEU A 299 10.47 -0.12 -14.12
CA LEU A 299 9.01 -0.10 -14.13
C LEU A 299 8.46 -1.05 -15.19
N ARG A 300 7.43 -1.83 -14.83
CA ARG A 300 6.59 -2.54 -15.80
C ARG A 300 5.33 -1.72 -16.07
N LEU A 301 5.14 -1.33 -17.33
CA LEU A 301 3.98 -0.56 -17.75
C LEU A 301 3.01 -1.49 -18.48
N ILE A 302 1.82 -1.66 -17.92
CA ILE A 302 0.73 -2.42 -18.51
C ILE A 302 -0.18 -1.44 -19.24
N TYR A 303 -0.46 -1.69 -20.52
CA TYR A 303 -1.22 -0.77 -21.36
C TYR A 303 -2.36 -1.48 -22.11
N THR A 304 -3.26 -0.69 -22.69
CA THR A 304 -4.37 -1.17 -23.53
C THR A 304 -4.54 -0.23 -24.73
N PRO A 305 -4.84 -0.77 -25.93
CA PRO A 305 -5.18 0.08 -27.08
C PRO A 305 -6.59 0.69 -26.97
N VAL A 306 -7.39 0.27 -25.97
CA VAL A 306 -8.74 0.81 -25.75
C VAL A 306 -8.64 2.07 -24.89
N ILE A 307 -8.89 3.23 -25.50
CA ILE A 307 -8.94 4.53 -24.84
C ILE A 307 -9.99 4.51 -23.72
N ARG A 308 -9.58 5.00 -22.55
CA ARG A 308 -10.44 5.11 -21.37
C ARG A 308 -11.31 6.37 -21.46
N LYS A 309 -12.29 6.51 -20.58
CA LYS A 309 -13.23 7.64 -20.63
C LYS A 309 -12.56 8.97 -20.32
N TYR A 310 -11.55 8.97 -19.44
CA TYR A 310 -10.81 10.15 -19.02
C TYR A 310 -9.31 9.90 -19.00
N ASP A 311 -8.56 10.94 -19.36
CA ASP A 311 -7.10 10.95 -19.24
C ASP A 311 -6.67 11.26 -17.81
N ALA A 312 -5.69 10.53 -17.32
CA ALA A 312 -5.04 10.82 -16.05
C ALA A 312 -4.02 11.95 -16.19
N GLY A 313 -3.88 12.73 -15.12
CA GLY A 313 -2.78 13.69 -14.94
C GLY A 313 -2.29 13.65 -13.49
N VAL A 314 -1.16 14.29 -13.25
CA VAL A 314 -0.56 14.44 -11.91
C VAL A 314 -0.48 15.93 -11.57
N ILE A 315 -0.87 16.29 -10.35
CA ILE A 315 -0.67 17.62 -9.79
C ILE A 315 0.20 17.46 -8.56
N GLU A 316 1.32 18.17 -8.54
CA GLU A 316 2.19 18.28 -7.38
C GLU A 316 1.75 19.50 -6.55
N ALA A 317 1.49 19.27 -5.27
CA ALA A 317 1.11 20.31 -4.33
C ALA A 317 1.92 20.13 -3.04
N GLY A 318 2.58 21.21 -2.61
CA GLY A 318 3.44 21.16 -1.44
C GLY A 318 4.42 22.31 -1.41
N LEU A 319 5.57 22.07 -0.77
CA LEU A 319 6.67 23.01 -0.69
C LEU A 319 7.64 22.79 -1.85
N TRP A 320 7.97 23.87 -2.55
CA TRP A 320 9.03 23.86 -3.54
C TRP A 320 10.39 23.56 -2.88
N VAL A 321 11.20 22.74 -3.54
CA VAL A 321 12.57 22.44 -3.07
C VAL A 321 13.42 23.71 -3.17
N SER A 322 13.71 24.30 -2.02
CA SER A 322 14.34 25.62 -1.93
C SER A 322 15.28 25.72 -0.75
N LEU A 323 16.41 26.41 -0.93
CA LEU A 323 17.33 26.75 0.14
C LEU A 323 16.70 27.67 1.21
N PHE A 324 15.54 28.27 0.92
CA PHE A 324 14.81 29.13 1.86
C PHE A 324 13.89 28.36 2.80
N HIS A 325 13.58 27.10 2.51
CA HIS A 325 12.82 26.24 3.42
C HIS A 325 13.77 25.44 4.31
N ASN A 326 13.69 25.66 5.63
CA ASN A 326 14.61 25.04 6.59
C ASN A 326 13.84 24.57 7.84
N ILE A 327 14.13 23.35 8.29
CA ILE A 327 13.64 22.82 9.57
C ILE A 327 14.72 23.07 10.63
N PRO A 328 14.45 23.86 11.69
CA PRO A 328 15.46 24.13 12.71
C PRO A 328 15.89 22.86 13.45
N PRO A 329 17.20 22.66 13.70
CA PRO A 329 17.69 21.46 14.35
C PRO A 329 17.24 21.39 15.82
N GLY A 330 16.90 20.18 16.28
CA GLY A 330 16.54 19.91 17.67
C GLY A 330 15.10 20.29 18.07
N MET A 331 14.28 20.77 17.13
CA MET A 331 12.85 20.96 17.40
C MET A 331 12.15 19.60 17.52
N PRO A 332 11.35 19.37 18.58
CA PRO A 332 10.59 18.12 18.72
C PRO A 332 9.48 18.00 17.69
N GLU A 333 8.94 19.13 17.22
CA GLU A 333 7.89 19.22 16.20
C GLU A 333 8.06 20.51 15.40
N PHE A 334 7.87 20.44 14.08
CA PHE A 334 7.89 21.59 13.18
C PHE A 334 6.94 21.34 12.01
N VAL A 335 6.05 22.29 11.73
CA VAL A 335 5.06 22.18 10.65
C VAL A 335 5.55 22.98 9.44
N SER A 336 5.60 22.31 8.30
CA SER A 336 5.98 22.89 7.00
C SER A 336 4.75 22.88 6.10
N GLU A 337 4.35 24.05 5.58
CA GLU A 337 3.10 24.21 4.82
C GLU A 337 3.37 24.81 3.44
N GLY A 338 2.80 24.19 2.40
CA GLY A 338 2.76 24.70 1.03
C GLY A 338 1.33 24.87 0.57
N HIS A 339 1.06 25.83 -0.31
CA HIS A 339 -0.29 26.19 -0.74
C HIS A 339 -0.39 26.29 -2.26
N CYS A 340 -1.39 25.61 -2.82
CA CYS A 340 -1.91 25.91 -4.15
C CYS A 340 -3.13 26.81 -3.97
N THR A 341 -3.00 28.11 -4.27
CA THR A 341 -4.08 29.09 -4.08
C THR A 341 -5.13 28.98 -5.18
N LEU A 342 -6.26 29.68 -5.01
CA LEU A 342 -7.30 29.71 -6.04
C LEU A 342 -6.77 30.30 -7.34
N GLU A 343 -5.92 31.33 -7.26
CA GLU A 343 -5.30 31.94 -8.43
C GLU A 343 -4.40 30.94 -9.17
N CYS A 344 -3.65 30.12 -8.43
CA CYS A 344 -2.82 29.05 -9.01
C CYS A 344 -3.68 27.97 -9.68
N LEU A 345 -4.80 27.56 -9.06
CA LEU A 345 -5.73 26.61 -9.67
C LEU A 345 -6.43 27.18 -10.90
N GLU A 346 -6.80 28.46 -10.88
CA GLU A 346 -7.42 29.15 -12.01
C GLU A 346 -6.44 29.25 -13.19
N GLU A 347 -5.19 29.61 -12.93
CA GLU A 347 -4.12 29.64 -13.93
C GLU A 347 -3.86 28.25 -14.53
N ALA A 348 -3.77 27.22 -13.69
CA ALA A 348 -3.44 25.86 -14.13
C ALA A 348 -4.60 25.15 -14.85
N LEU A 349 -5.85 25.37 -14.43
CA LEU A 349 -7.00 24.55 -14.84
C LEU A 349 -8.16 25.35 -15.45
N GLY A 350 -8.21 26.68 -15.28
CA GLY A 350 -9.39 27.48 -15.63
C GLY A 350 -9.76 27.45 -17.11
N ALA A 351 -8.76 27.50 -18.00
CA ALA A 351 -8.99 27.52 -19.45
C ALA A 351 -9.33 26.13 -20.00
N GLU A 352 -8.62 25.09 -19.56
CA GLU A 352 -8.72 23.74 -20.14
C GLU A 352 -9.71 22.83 -19.42
N ARG A 353 -9.90 23.04 -18.11
CA ARG A 353 -10.70 22.19 -17.21
C ARG A 353 -11.64 23.03 -16.33
N PRO A 354 -12.54 23.85 -16.91
CA PRO A 354 -13.43 24.73 -16.14
C PRO A 354 -14.42 23.96 -15.24
N SER A 355 -14.72 22.70 -15.57
CA SER A 355 -15.53 21.79 -14.74
C SER A 355 -14.75 21.18 -13.57
N GLY A 356 -13.46 21.47 -13.45
CA GLY A 356 -12.56 20.87 -12.47
C GLY A 356 -11.99 19.52 -12.89
N ILE A 357 -11.28 18.93 -11.94
CA ILE A 357 -10.64 17.62 -12.02
C ILE A 357 -11.19 16.69 -10.94
N HIS A 358 -11.06 15.39 -11.14
CA HIS A 358 -11.44 14.37 -10.16
C HIS A 358 -10.18 13.66 -9.66
N VAL A 359 -9.87 13.84 -8.38
CA VAL A 359 -8.75 13.16 -7.72
C VAL A 359 -9.20 11.78 -7.28
N PHE A 360 -8.51 10.74 -7.74
CA PHE A 360 -8.77 9.33 -7.39
C PHE A 360 -7.65 8.69 -6.56
N ALA A 361 -6.45 9.28 -6.54
CA ALA A 361 -5.33 8.80 -5.73
C ALA A 361 -4.39 9.94 -5.35
N VAL A 362 -3.66 9.78 -4.24
CA VAL A 362 -2.64 10.71 -3.75
C VAL A 362 -1.40 9.93 -3.30
N LEU A 363 -0.21 10.38 -3.69
CA LEU A 363 1.06 9.89 -3.14
C LEU A 363 1.60 10.96 -2.17
N LEU A 364 1.78 10.60 -0.90
CA LEU A 364 2.40 11.49 0.09
C LEU A 364 3.90 11.25 0.10
N HIS A 365 4.69 12.33 0.03
CA HIS A 365 6.15 12.24 -0.05
C HIS A 365 6.82 13.23 0.91
N ALA A 366 7.83 12.76 1.63
CA ALA A 366 8.77 13.57 2.40
C ALA A 366 10.08 12.78 2.57
N HIS A 367 11.12 13.46 3.05
CA HIS A 367 12.41 12.84 3.40
C HIS A 367 12.45 12.38 4.87
N LEU A 368 13.64 11.99 5.36
CA LEU A 368 13.90 11.39 6.68
C LEU A 368 13.32 12.15 7.89
N ALA A 369 13.10 13.46 7.79
CA ALA A 369 12.51 14.27 8.86
C ALA A 369 10.97 14.17 8.93
N GLY A 370 10.30 13.69 7.88
CA GLY A 370 8.85 13.55 7.83
C GLY A 370 8.31 12.61 8.90
N ARG A 371 7.24 13.01 9.57
CA ARG A 371 6.54 12.22 10.62
C ARG A 371 5.04 12.12 10.39
N ALA A 372 4.45 13.18 9.85
CA ALA A 372 3.06 13.22 9.43
C ALA A 372 2.92 14.10 8.19
N ILE A 373 2.00 13.75 7.30
CA ILE A 373 1.68 14.55 6.11
C ILE A 373 0.16 14.56 5.93
N ARG A 374 -0.40 15.74 5.63
CA ARG A 374 -1.84 15.92 5.41
C ARG A 374 -2.06 16.80 4.18
N MET A 375 -2.95 16.38 3.30
CA MET A 375 -3.41 17.18 2.17
C MET A 375 -4.82 17.71 2.45
N ARG A 376 -4.90 19.02 2.66
CA ARG A 376 -6.15 19.72 2.97
C ARG A 376 -6.71 20.31 1.68
N HIS A 377 -8.04 20.25 1.53
CA HIS A 377 -8.75 20.85 0.41
C HIS A 377 -9.77 21.83 0.97
N PHE A 378 -9.76 23.07 0.49
CA PHE A 378 -10.71 24.10 0.86
C PHE A 378 -11.59 24.43 -0.33
N HIS A 379 -12.90 24.48 -0.11
CA HIS A 379 -13.87 24.89 -1.12
C HIS A 379 -14.71 26.03 -0.55
N ASN A 380 -14.76 27.17 -1.25
CA ASN A 380 -15.46 28.38 -0.80
C ASN A 380 -15.10 28.84 0.64
N GLY A 381 -13.85 28.63 1.06
CA GLY A 381 -13.36 29.00 2.39
C GLY A 381 -13.64 27.97 3.48
N GLU A 382 -14.37 26.89 3.17
CA GLU A 382 -14.64 25.79 4.10
C GLU A 382 -13.70 24.63 3.83
N GLU A 383 -13.07 24.12 4.89
CA GLU A 383 -12.27 22.91 4.83
C GLU A 383 -13.16 21.70 4.54
N GLN A 384 -12.83 21.01 3.46
CA GLN A 384 -13.43 19.74 3.10
C GLN A 384 -12.74 18.62 3.89
N LYS A 385 -13.32 17.42 3.87
CA LYS A 385 -12.63 16.21 4.37
C LYS A 385 -11.22 16.14 3.74
N LEU A 386 -10.21 15.83 4.56
CA LEU A 386 -8.82 15.65 4.13
C LEU A 386 -8.78 14.79 2.87
N LEU A 387 -8.04 15.28 1.87
CA LEU A 387 -7.89 14.57 0.60
C LEU A 387 -7.02 13.32 0.78
N ALA A 388 -5.98 13.43 1.61
CA ALA A 388 -5.16 12.33 2.09
C ALA A 388 -4.49 12.72 3.41
N TYR A 389 -4.16 11.74 4.25
CA TYR A 389 -3.35 11.95 5.44
C TYR A 389 -2.58 10.68 5.80
N ASP A 390 -1.46 10.88 6.47
CA ASP A 390 -0.74 9.86 7.20
C ASP A 390 -0.10 10.49 8.43
N ASP A 391 -0.66 10.20 9.60
CA ASP A 391 -0.17 10.73 10.88
C ASP A 391 1.00 9.92 11.46
N GLU A 392 1.33 8.79 10.83
CA GLU A 392 2.37 7.84 11.27
C GLU A 392 3.35 7.57 10.11
N PHE A 393 3.52 8.58 9.23
CA PHE A 393 4.27 8.52 7.98
C PHE A 393 5.63 7.86 8.17
N ASP A 394 5.99 7.00 7.22
CA ASP A 394 7.27 6.32 7.19
C ASP A 394 7.98 6.64 5.88
N PHE A 395 9.15 7.25 5.98
CA PHE A 395 10.00 7.50 4.81
C PHE A 395 10.27 6.22 4.00
N ASN A 396 10.37 5.07 4.67
CA ASN A 396 10.65 3.79 4.02
C ASN A 396 9.37 3.06 3.54
N PHE A 397 8.22 3.73 3.57
CA PHE A 397 6.97 3.18 3.06
C PHE A 397 6.09 4.30 2.49
N GLN A 398 6.13 4.42 1.17
CA GLN A 398 5.42 5.47 0.44
C GLN A 398 4.68 4.83 -0.73
N GLU A 399 3.35 4.95 -0.72
CA GLU A 399 2.48 4.35 -1.73
C GLU A 399 1.33 5.27 -2.11
N PHE A 400 0.74 5.00 -3.28
CA PHE A 400 -0.48 5.69 -3.70
C PHE A 400 -1.64 5.31 -2.79
N GLN A 401 -2.25 6.33 -2.19
CA GLN A 401 -3.47 6.25 -1.43
C GLN A 401 -4.66 6.43 -2.36
N TYR A 402 -5.38 5.35 -2.68
CA TYR A 402 -6.63 5.45 -3.43
C TYR A 402 -7.73 6.09 -2.59
N LEU A 403 -8.47 7.00 -3.20
CA LEU A 403 -9.64 7.60 -2.58
C LEU A 403 -10.83 6.64 -2.71
N LYS A 404 -11.52 6.39 -1.59
CA LYS A 404 -12.78 5.62 -1.58
C LYS A 404 -13.87 6.29 -2.42
N GLU A 405 -13.87 7.62 -2.40
CA GLU A 405 -14.76 8.47 -3.18
C GLU A 405 -13.90 9.55 -3.84
N GLU A 406 -13.94 9.63 -5.16
CA GLU A 406 -13.19 10.62 -5.92
C GLU A 406 -13.60 12.04 -5.53
N ARG A 407 -12.63 12.94 -5.43
CA ARG A 407 -12.86 14.33 -5.00
C ARG A 407 -12.72 15.28 -6.18
N THR A 408 -13.77 16.05 -6.43
CA THR A 408 -13.71 17.16 -7.38
C THR A 408 -12.96 18.35 -6.79
N ILE A 409 -11.99 18.88 -7.54
CA ILE A 409 -11.33 20.16 -7.29
C ILE A 409 -11.68 21.10 -8.45
N LEU A 410 -12.14 22.30 -8.13
CA LEU A 410 -12.62 23.29 -9.11
C LEU A 410 -11.63 24.45 -9.24
N PRO A 411 -11.42 25.00 -10.45
CA PRO A 411 -10.53 26.13 -10.67
C PRO A 411 -11.13 27.47 -10.24
N VAL A 412 -12.45 27.53 -10.03
CA VAL A 412 -13.18 28.77 -9.73
C VAL A 412 -14.19 28.53 -8.60
N ARG A 413 -14.54 29.59 -7.88
CA ARG A 413 -15.65 29.54 -6.93
C ARG A 413 -16.97 29.40 -7.70
N GLN A 414 -17.80 28.44 -7.29
CA GLN A 414 -19.18 28.38 -7.74
C GLN A 414 -20.00 29.37 -6.91
N SER A 415 -20.73 30.25 -7.61
CA SER A 415 -21.56 31.33 -7.07
C SER A 415 -22.82 30.84 -6.38
#